data_AF-A0A958KX31-F1
#
_entry.id   AF-A0A958KX31-F1
#
_cell.length_a   1.000
_cell.length_b   1.000
_cell.length_c   1.000
_cell.angle_alpha   90.00
_cell.angle_beta   90.00
_cell.angle_gamma   90.00
#
_symmetry.space_group_name_H-M   'P 1'
#
loop_
_entity.id
_entity.type
_entity.pdbx_description
1 polymer ?
#
loop_
_entity_poly.entity_id
_entity_poly.type
_entity_poly.pdbx_seq_one_letter_code
_entity_poly.pdbx_strand_id
1 'polypeptide(L)' 'MGRRPVKDKKMPYEYPQFAFRVTKETKNRLNSTIGEIQESMNRSRDDGEPFVNKNDVIVRALDMGLKQLRRK' A
#
# COMPACT_ATOMS: atom_id res chain seq x y z
N MET A 1 5.35 7.11 39.47
CA MET A 1 5.16 7.85 38.20
C MET A 1 5.89 7.10 37.08
N GLY A 2 5.16 6.40 36.20
CA GLY A 2 5.77 5.66 35.09
C GLY A 2 6.20 6.59 33.96
N ARG A 3 7.46 6.51 33.52
CA ARG A 3 7.96 7.23 32.35
C ARG A 3 7.20 6.75 31.12
N ARG A 4 6.58 7.66 30.37
CA ARG A 4 5.96 7.34 29.08
C ARG A 4 7.05 6.83 28.12
N PRO A 5 6.81 5.77 27.33
CA PRO A 5 7.77 5.34 26.32
C PRO A 5 7.98 6.49 25.33
N VAL A 6 9.25 6.84 25.11
CA VAL A 6 9.65 7.76 24.06
C VAL A 6 9.28 7.07 22.75
N LYS A 7 8.32 7.61 21.99
CA LYS A 7 8.05 7.09 20.64
C LYS A 7 9.34 7.19 19.84
N ASP A 8 9.86 6.04 19.40
CA ASP A 8 10.99 6.00 18.48
C ASP A 8 10.72 6.94 17.31
N LYS A 9 11.69 7.80 17.01
CA LYS A 9 11.60 8.70 15.85
C LYS A 9 11.51 7.82 14.60
N LYS A 10 10.48 8.07 13.79
CA LYS A 10 10.32 7.40 12.51
C LYS A 10 11.55 7.63 11.64
N MET A 11 12.10 6.56 11.08
CA MET A 11 13.17 6.60 10.09
C MET A 11 12.65 7.16 8.76
N PRO A 12 13.50 7.79 7.92
CA PRO A 12 13.07 8.44 6.68
C PRO A 12 12.26 7.53 5.73
N TYR A 13 12.56 6.23 5.69
CA TYR A 13 11.84 5.26 4.85
C TYR A 13 10.46 4.86 5.42
N GLU A 14 10.16 5.19 6.68
CA GLU A 14 8.85 4.97 7.29
C GLU A 14 7.84 6.07 6.95
N TYR A 15 8.31 7.14 6.28
CA TYR A 15 7.45 8.15 5.71
C TYR A 15 6.96 7.70 4.34
N PRO A 16 5.68 7.97 3.99
CA PRO A 16 5.18 7.67 2.67
C PRO A 16 5.99 8.45 1.62
N GLN A 17 6.54 7.75 0.63
CA GLN A 17 7.28 8.36 -0.47
C GLN A 17 6.41 9.30 -1.32
N PHE A 18 5.09 9.03 -1.38
CA PHE A 18 4.14 9.79 -2.18
C PHE A 18 2.92 10.17 -1.35
N ALA A 19 2.48 11.41 -1.49
CA ALA A 19 1.20 11.90 -1.00
C ALA A 19 0.45 12.57 -2.17
N PHE A 20 -0.71 12.04 -2.51
CA PHE A 20 -1.54 12.56 -3.60
C PHE A 20 -2.88 13.07 -3.07
N ARG A 21 -3.34 14.18 -3.63
CA ARG A 21 -4.68 14.72 -3.35
C ARG A 21 -5.69 14.02 -4.25
N VAL A 22 -6.72 13.46 -3.65
CA VAL A 22 -7.83 12.79 -4.34
C VAL A 22 -9.15 13.20 -3.70
N THR A 23 -10.24 13.07 -4.45
CA THR A 23 -11.58 13.27 -3.89
C THR A 23 -11.93 12.16 -2.90
N LYS A 24 -12.89 12.42 -2.00
CA LYS A 24 -13.38 11.42 -1.03
C LYS A 24 -13.91 10.17 -1.74
N GLU A 25 -14.67 10.36 -2.81
CA GLU A 25 -15.20 9.28 -3.65
C GLU A 25 -14.07 8.44 -4.26
N THR A 26 -13.07 9.10 -4.86
CA THR A 26 -11.91 8.40 -5.44
C THR A 26 -11.14 7.62 -4.38
N LYS A 27 -10.93 8.19 -3.19
CA LYS A 27 -10.26 7.53 -2.08
C LYS A 27 -11.01 6.25 -1.65
N ASN A 28 -12.33 6.34 -1.53
CA ASN A 28 -13.16 5.19 -1.13
C ASN A 28 -13.11 4.09 -2.19
N ARG A 29 -13.28 4.45 -3.47
CA ARG A 29 -13.18 3.52 -4.59
C ARG A 29 -11.82 2.81 -4.61
N LEU A 30 -10.72 3.57 -4.55
CA LEU A 30 -9.37 3.01 -4.53
C LEU A 30 -9.15 2.05 -3.36
N ASN A 31 -9.59 2.42 -2.16
CA ASN A 31 -9.44 1.57 -0.98
C ASN A 31 -10.23 0.25 -1.09
N SER A 32 -11.44 0.28 -1.68
CA SER A 32 -12.23 -0.93 -1.93
C SER A 32 -11.52 -1.84 -2.91
N THR A 33 -11.15 -1.30 -4.08
CA THR A 33 -10.48 -2.06 -5.15
C THR A 33 -9.14 -2.65 -4.67
N ILE A 34 -8.33 -1.88 -3.93
CA ILE A 34 -7.07 -2.38 -3.37
C ILE A 34 -7.34 -3.52 -2.38
N GLY A 35 -8.37 -3.41 -1.54
CA GLY A 35 -8.75 -4.45 -0.59
C GLY A 35 -9.17 -5.76 -1.29
N GLU A 36 -10.04 -5.67 -2.30
CA GLU A 36 -10.50 -6.82 -3.08
C GLU A 36 -9.35 -7.55 -3.78
N ILE A 37 -8.42 -6.79 -4.38
CA ILE A 37 -7.22 -7.34 -5.02
C ILE A 37 -6.31 -8.00 -3.98
N GLN A 38 -6.08 -7.32 -2.84
CA GLN A 38 -5.27 -7.86 -1.75
C GLN A 38 -5.81 -9.21 -1.26
N GLU A 39 -7.13 -9.30 -1.04
CA GLU A 39 -7.78 -10.54 -0.64
C GLU A 39 -7.62 -11.62 -1.71
N SER A 40 -7.86 -11.30 -2.98
CA SER A 40 -7.70 -12.25 -4.09
C SER A 40 -6.28 -12.81 -4.19
N MET A 41 -5.27 -11.94 -4.05
CA MET A 41 -3.86 -12.34 -4.05
C MET A 41 -3.51 -13.23 -2.86
N ASN A 42 -4.07 -12.94 -1.68
CA ASN A 42 -3.82 -13.75 -0.48
C ASN A 42 -4.60 -15.07 -0.47
N ARG A 43 -5.74 -15.17 -1.18
CA ARG A 43 -6.47 -16.43 -1.35
C ARG A 43 -5.75 -17.40 -2.29
N SER A 44 -5.06 -16.87 -3.29
CA SER A 44 -4.44 -17.66 -4.37
C SER A 44 -3.02 -18.09 -4.03
N ARG A 45 -2.75 -18.33 -2.75
CA ARG A 45 -1.40 -18.27 -2.23
C ARG A 45 -0.91 -19.61 -1.72
N ASP A 46 0.36 -19.90 -2.00
CA ASP A 46 1.05 -21.07 -1.48
C ASP A 46 1.40 -20.91 0.02
N ASP A 47 1.40 -22.05 0.71
CA ASP A 47 1.80 -22.13 2.11
C ASP A 47 3.28 -21.76 2.26
N GLY A 48 3.56 -20.72 3.06
CA GLY A 48 4.91 -20.30 3.45
C GLY A 48 5.34 -18.91 2.97
N GLU A 49 4.59 -18.29 2.05
CA GLU A 49 4.91 -16.92 1.67
C GLU A 49 4.35 -15.88 2.70
N PRO A 50 4.86 -14.62 2.79
CA PRO A 50 4.37 -13.55 3.72
C PRO A 50 3.21 -12.65 3.21
N PHE A 51 2.09 -12.50 3.94
CA PHE A 51 0.84 -11.92 3.39
C PHE A 51 1.03 -10.62 2.61
N VAL A 52 0.41 -10.54 1.44
CA VAL A 52 0.40 -9.33 0.61
C VAL A 52 -0.38 -8.26 1.37
N ASN A 53 0.26 -7.12 1.61
CA ASN A 53 -0.35 -5.97 2.24
C ASN A 53 -0.84 -4.96 1.18
N LYS A 54 -1.59 -3.94 1.61
CA LYS A 54 -2.12 -2.91 0.70
C LYS A 54 -1.02 -2.13 -0.02
N ASN A 55 0.11 -1.89 0.65
CA ASN A 55 1.22 -1.15 0.06
C ASN A 55 1.85 -1.94 -1.10
N ASP A 56 1.98 -3.26 -0.96
CA ASP A 56 2.48 -4.13 -2.03
C ASP A 56 1.59 -4.05 -3.28
N VAL A 57 0.27 -4.09 -3.08
CA VAL A 57 -0.71 -3.94 -4.18
C VAL A 57 -0.56 -2.58 -4.85
N ILE A 58 -0.43 -1.50 -4.07
CA ILE A 58 -0.25 -0.14 -4.59
C ILE A 58 1.05 -0.02 -5.39
N VAL A 59 2.16 -0.54 -4.87
CA VAL A 59 3.47 -0.50 -5.54
C VAL A 59 3.42 -1.27 -6.86
N ARG A 60 2.83 -2.47 -6.89
CA ARG A 60 2.64 -3.24 -8.12
C ARG A 60 1.77 -2.50 -9.14
N ALA A 61 0.67 -1.89 -8.69
CA ALA A 61 -0.22 -1.13 -9.58
C ALA A 61 0.48 0.10 -10.18
N LEU A 62 1.27 0.83 -9.37
CA LEU A 62 2.08 1.96 -9.83
C LEU A 62 3.12 1.51 -10.87
N ASP A 63 3.86 0.45 -10.62
CA ASP A 63 4.87 -0.07 -11.56
C ASP A 63 4.22 -0.50 -12.90
N MET A 64 3.10 -1.22 -12.84
CA MET A 64 2.34 -1.60 -14.04
C MET A 64 1.85 -0.37 -14.82
N GLY A 65 1.27 0.61 -14.13
CA GLY A 65 0.79 1.86 -14.73
C GLY A 65 1.91 2.68 -15.37
N LEU A 66 3.04 2.86 -14.67
CA LEU A 66 4.21 3.58 -15.17
C LEU A 66 4.80 2.90 -16.40
N LYS A 67 4.88 1.56 -16.41
CA LYS A 67 5.34 0.79 -17.57
C LYS A 67 4.41 0.97 -18.78
N GLN A 68 3.10 1.03 -18.57
CA GLN A 68 2.14 1.30 -19.65
C GLN A 68 2.24 2.73 -20.17
N LEU A 69 2.41 3.71 -19.27
CA LEU A 69 2.58 5.12 -19.66
C LEU A 69 3.88 5.38 -20.41
N ARG A 70 4.98 4.70 -20.05
CA ARG A 70 6.27 4.79 -20.77
C ARG A 70 6.22 4.28 -22.21
N ARG A 71 5.22 3.46 -22.56
CA ARG A 71 5.02 2.93 -23.92
C ARG A 71 4.21 3.85 -24.83
N LYS A 72 3.64 4.93 -24.28
CA LYS A 72 3.03 6.02 -25.05
C LYS A 72 4.08 7.10 -25.32
#